data_AF-A0A1J4TXS8-F1
#
_entry.id   AF-A0A1J4TXS8-F1
#
_cell.length_a   1.000
_cell.length_b   1.000
_cell.length_c   1.000
_cell.angle_alpha   90.00
_cell.angle_beta   90.00
_cell.angle_gamma   90.00
#
_symmetry.space_group_name_H-M   'P 1'
#
loop_
_entity.id
_entity.type
_entity.pdbx_description
1 polymer ?
#
loop_
_entity_poly.entity_id
_entity_poly.type
_entity_poly.pdbx_seq_one_letter_code
_entity_poly.pdbx_strand_id
1 'polypeptide(L)'
;MKTRFSSLVTLKKSTMDKSERVVQKANADLNSATQALELSYDSLQDIDSPQSGTMSDMLVSRTLLSYQRGTIEHNKAWVEFSKNQLLQAKKQLKADMIEHEKFKYLEFEEIKKALKIKAIQEAKDLDEIALMTHVRKSS
;
A
#
# COMPACT_ATOMS: atom_id res chain seq x y z
N MET A 1 -7.13 -24.57 -11.29
CA MET A 1 -6.01 -25.33 -11.88
C MET A 1 -4.74 -24.73 -11.31
N LYS A 2 -3.88 -25.49 -10.61
CA LYS A 2 -2.58 -24.94 -10.15
C LYS A 2 -1.66 -24.87 -11.36
N THR A 3 -1.10 -23.69 -11.60
CA THR A 3 -0.14 -23.43 -12.68
C THR A 3 1.28 -23.42 -12.13
N ARG A 4 2.28 -23.32 -13.00
CA ARG A 4 3.68 -23.15 -12.56
C ARG A 4 3.89 -21.79 -11.88
N PHE A 5 2.99 -20.83 -12.14
CA PHE A 5 3.04 -19.47 -11.61
C PHE A 5 2.23 -19.27 -10.32
N SER A 6 1.36 -20.21 -9.92
CA SER A 6 0.47 -20.03 -8.75
C SER A 6 1.22 -19.69 -7.45
N SER A 7 2.38 -20.31 -7.21
CA SER A 7 3.22 -20.01 -6.04
C SER A 7 3.80 -18.59 -6.11
N LEU A 8 4.19 -18.13 -7.31
CA LEU A 8 4.73 -16.79 -7.53
C LEU A 8 3.65 -15.72 -7.42
N VAL A 9 2.44 -15.96 -7.92
CA VAL A 9 1.29 -15.06 -7.75
C VAL A 9 0.98 -14.89 -6.26
N THR A 10 0.93 -15.98 -5.51
CA THR A 10 0.68 -15.95 -4.06
C THR A 10 1.77 -15.18 -3.32
N LEU A 11 3.04 -15.44 -3.65
CA LEU A 11 4.17 -14.73 -3.05
C LEU A 11 4.11 -13.22 -3.35
N LYS A 12 3.89 -12.85 -4.61
CA LYS A 12 3.85 -11.45 -5.03
C LYS A 12 2.64 -10.72 -4.45
N LYS A 13 1.51 -11.40 -4.31
CA LYS A 13 0.35 -10.88 -3.57
C LYS A 13 0.72 -10.59 -2.11
N SER A 14 1.37 -11.54 -1.42
CA SER A 14 1.82 -11.30 -0.04
C SER A 14 2.82 -10.13 0.06
N THR A 15 3.68 -9.92 -0.94
CA THR A 15 4.60 -8.78 -0.96
C THR A 15 3.84 -7.47 -1.16
N MET A 16 2.90 -7.43 -2.11
CA MET A 16 2.02 -6.28 -2.34
C MET A 16 1.23 -5.92 -1.07
N ASP A 17 0.62 -6.90 -0.40
CA ASP A 17 -0.13 -6.70 0.85
C ASP A 17 0.75 -6.11 1.97
N LYS A 18 2.03 -6.51 2.04
CA LYS A 18 3.00 -5.93 2.98
C LYS A 18 3.29 -4.47 2.65
N SER A 19 3.52 -4.15 1.37
CA SER A 19 3.75 -2.78 0.91
C SER A 19 2.53 -1.89 1.13
N GLU A 20 1.32 -2.43 1.01
CA GLU A 20 0.09 -1.71 1.33
C GLU A 20 0.02 -1.34 2.81
N ARG A 21 0.34 -2.28 3.72
CA ARG A 21 0.43 -1.99 5.16
C ARG A 21 1.47 -0.92 5.47
N VAL A 22 2.60 -0.91 4.76
CA VAL A 22 3.62 0.14 4.91
C VAL A 22 3.08 1.50 4.49
N VAL A 23 2.34 1.59 3.38
CA VAL A 23 1.68 2.84 2.96
C VAL A 23 0.65 3.30 3.98
N GLN A 24 -0.17 2.39 4.52
CA GLN A 24 -1.14 2.72 5.55
C GLN A 24 -0.46 3.28 6.81
N LYS A 25 0.62 2.65 7.25
CA LYS A 25 1.41 3.13 8.40
C LYS A 25 2.03 4.51 8.11
N ALA A 26 2.69 4.69 6.98
CA ALA A 26 3.30 5.97 6.62
C ALA A 26 2.26 7.10 6.51
N ASN A 27 1.03 6.78 6.10
CA ASN A 27 -0.07 7.74 6.06
C ASN A 27 -0.55 8.12 7.47
N ALA A 28 -0.64 7.15 8.38
CA ALA A 28 -0.94 7.41 9.79
C ALA A 28 0.14 8.26 10.47
N ASP A 29 1.41 7.98 10.16
CA ASP A 29 2.56 8.75 10.66
C ASP A 29 2.50 10.21 10.16
N LEU A 30 2.19 10.42 8.88
CA LEU A 30 2.02 11.77 8.32
C LEU A 30 0.85 12.54 8.97
N ASN A 31 -0.28 11.86 9.19
CA ASN A 31 -1.42 12.48 9.85
C ASN A 31 -1.07 12.88 11.29
N SER A 32 -0.38 12.01 12.02
CA SER A 32 0.07 12.27 13.39
C SER A 32 1.06 13.44 13.44
N ALA A 33 2.01 13.50 12.49
CA ALA A 33 2.95 14.61 12.36
C ALA A 33 2.24 15.94 12.05
N THR A 34 1.21 15.90 11.21
CA THR A 34 0.44 17.09 10.84
C THR A 34 -0.38 17.61 12.02
N GLN A 35 -1.03 16.72 12.77
CA GLN A 35 -1.74 17.07 14.00
C GLN A 35 -0.79 17.63 15.06
N ALA A 36 0.40 17.04 15.24
CA ALA A 36 1.40 17.56 16.18
C ALA A 36 1.86 18.98 15.79
N LEU A 37 2.00 19.26 14.50
CA LEU A 37 2.31 20.60 14.00
C LEU A 37 1.17 21.60 14.28
N GLU A 38 -0.07 21.20 14.03
CA GLU A 38 -1.26 22.01 14.32
C GLU A 38 -1.37 22.36 15.81
N LEU A 39 -1.27 21.35 16.69
CA LEU A 39 -1.23 21.55 18.14
C LEU A 39 -0.09 22.46 18.59
N SER A 40 1.04 22.45 17.88
CA SER A 40 2.17 23.35 18.17
C SER A 40 1.88 24.80 17.80
N TYR A 41 1.08 25.04 16.75
CA TYR A 41 0.61 26.38 16.42
C TYR A 41 -0.43 26.87 17.40
N ASP A 42 -1.37 26.02 17.80
CA ASP A 42 -2.39 26.35 18.81
C ASP A 42 -1.70 26.72 20.14
N SER A 43 -0.75 25.90 20.58
CA SER A 43 0.04 26.16 21.79
C SER A 43 0.88 27.44 21.70
N LEU A 44 1.23 27.91 20.50
CA LEU A 44 1.93 29.19 20.32
C LEU A 44 0.96 30.37 20.49
N GLN A 45 -0.29 30.22 20.04
CA GLN A 45 -1.33 31.24 20.17
C GLN A 45 -1.72 31.46 21.64
N ASP A 46 -1.64 30.42 22.46
CA ASP A 46 -1.94 30.46 23.90
C ASP A 46 -0.82 31.14 24.74
N ILE A 47 0.33 31.47 24.15
CA ILE A 47 1.42 32.15 24.86
C ILE A 47 1.18 33.66 24.84
N ASP A 48 0.59 34.16 25.92
CA ASP A 48 0.45 35.60 26.14
C ASP A 48 1.80 36.26 26.50
N SER A 49 2.05 37.41 25.88
CA SER A 49 3.18 38.26 26.25
C SER A 49 2.79 39.18 27.40
N PRO A 50 3.56 39.19 28.52
CA PRO A 50 3.24 40.06 29.65
C PRO A 50 3.31 41.53 29.22
N GLN A 51 2.20 42.26 29.37
CA GLN A 51 2.10 43.70 29.07
C GLN A 51 2.63 44.58 30.21
N SER A 52 2.73 44.00 31.41
CA SER A 52 3.27 44.62 32.62
C SER A 52 3.83 43.53 33.52
N GLY A 53 4.75 43.86 34.43
CA GLY A 53 5.36 42.89 35.34
C GLY A 53 6.87 43.10 35.50
N THR A 54 7.53 42.08 36.06
CA THR A 54 8.98 42.12 36.31
C THR A 54 9.73 41.73 35.04
N MET A 55 10.95 42.23 34.85
CA MET A 55 11.83 41.84 33.73
C MET A 55 12.01 40.30 33.63
N SER A 56 11.96 39.61 34.78
CA SER A 56 12.00 38.14 34.84
C SER A 56 10.84 37.49 34.06
N ASP A 57 9.62 38.03 34.17
CA ASP A 57 8.42 37.48 33.51
C ASP A 57 8.54 37.60 31.98
N MET A 58 9.10 38.71 31.50
CA MET A 58 9.40 38.92 30.09
C MET A 58 10.43 37.92 29.55
N LEU A 59 11.49 37.64 30.33
CA LEU A 59 12.52 36.67 29.94
C LEU A 59 11.98 35.24 29.87
N VAL A 60 11.10 34.87 30.79
CA VAL A 60 10.43 33.55 30.79
C VAL A 60 9.54 33.42 29.54
N SER A 61 8.68 34.40 29.27
CA SER A 61 7.81 34.40 28.08
C SER A 61 8.62 34.32 26.78
N ARG A 62 9.71 35.09 26.66
CA ARG A 62 10.61 35.03 25.50
C ARG A 62 11.24 33.65 25.32
N THR A 63 11.66 33.02 26.41
CA THR A 63 12.26 31.67 26.37
C THR A 63 11.24 30.64 25.91
N LEU A 64 10.00 30.72 26.43
CA LEU A 64 8.90 29.85 26.04
C LEU A 64 8.54 30.02 24.55
N LEU A 65 8.43 31.26 24.06
CA LEU A 65 8.21 31.55 22.64
C LEU A 65 9.33 31.00 21.75
N SER A 66 10.58 31.14 22.17
CA SER A 66 11.73 30.60 21.44
C SER A 66 11.69 29.08 21.36
N TYR A 67 11.36 28.42 22.48
CA TYR A 67 11.20 26.97 22.54
C TYR A 67 10.07 26.51 21.60
N GLN A 68 8.92 27.17 21.68
CA GLN A 68 7.75 26.81 20.86
C GLN A 68 8.01 26.96 19.36
N ARG A 69 8.72 28.03 18.96
CA ARG A 69 9.19 28.19 17.57
C ARG A 69 10.11 27.06 17.14
N GLY A 70 11.02 26.63 18.01
CA GLY A 70 11.89 25.47 17.76
C GLY A 70 11.09 24.18 17.56
N THR A 71 10.07 23.94 18.38
CA THR A 71 9.16 22.80 18.26
C THR A 71 8.39 22.82 16.94
N ILE A 72 7.89 23.99 16.53
CA ILE A 72 7.21 24.16 15.24
C ILE A 72 8.14 23.82 14.07
N GLU A 73 9.36 24.33 14.07
CA GLU A 73 10.33 24.03 13.00
C GLU A 73 10.70 22.54 12.96
N HIS A 74 10.85 21.89 14.12
CA HIS A 74 11.04 20.45 14.20
C HIS A 74 9.84 19.68 13.60
N ASN A 75 8.62 20.05 13.98
CA ASN A 75 7.42 19.39 13.50
C ASN A 75 7.18 19.61 12.00
N LYS A 76 7.55 20.78 11.46
CA LYS A 76 7.57 21.02 9.99
C LYS A 76 8.51 20.07 9.27
N ALA A 77 9.76 19.95 9.76
CA ALA A 77 10.72 19.03 9.19
C ALA A 77 10.24 17.57 9.29
N TRP A 78 9.57 17.22 10.39
CA TRP A 78 8.99 15.89 10.59
C TRP A 78 7.83 15.58 9.64
N VAL A 79 6.96 16.55 9.36
CA VAL A 79 5.90 16.44 8.35
C VAL A 79 6.51 16.23 6.96
N GLU A 80 7.54 16.99 6.60
CA GLU A 80 8.22 16.85 5.30
C GLU A 80 8.88 15.47 5.15
N PHE A 81 9.58 15.01 6.19
CA PHE A 81 10.15 13.68 6.25
C PHE A 81 9.08 12.59 6.08
N SER A 82 7.97 12.68 6.82
CA SER A 82 6.87 11.72 6.75
C SER A 82 6.20 11.71 5.36
N LYS A 83 6.08 12.88 4.72
CA LYS A 83 5.57 13.01 3.35
C LYS A 83 6.48 12.32 2.34
N ASN A 84 7.80 12.47 2.50
CA ASN A 84 8.77 11.79 1.66
C ASN A 84 8.73 10.26 1.85
N GLN A 85 8.60 9.78 3.09
CA GLN A 85 8.42 8.35 3.37
C GLN A 85 7.14 7.79 2.73
N LEU A 86 6.02 8.51 2.83
CA LEU A 86 4.78 8.11 2.16
C LEU A 86 4.94 8.04 0.64
N LEU A 87 5.66 8.99 0.04
CA LEU A 87 5.93 8.98 -1.40
C LEU A 87 6.76 7.75 -1.81
N GLN A 88 7.80 7.41 -1.05
CA GLN A 88 8.61 6.23 -1.30
C GLN A 88 7.81 4.94 -1.14
N ALA A 89 7.01 4.82 -0.07
CA ALA A 89 6.14 3.67 0.16
C ALA A 89 5.12 3.49 -0.99
N LYS A 90 4.52 4.58 -1.48
CA LYS A 90 3.60 4.54 -2.64
C LYS A 90 4.30 4.10 -3.92
N LYS A 91 5.53 4.54 -4.16
CA LYS A 91 6.34 4.08 -5.32
C LYS A 91 6.62 2.58 -5.23
N GLN A 92 6.98 2.09 -4.05
CA GLN A 92 7.24 0.67 -3.81
C GLN A 92 5.96 -0.17 -4.03
N LEU A 93 4.84 0.25 -3.44
CA LEU A 93 3.55 -0.43 -3.65
C LEU A 93 3.18 -0.51 -5.14
N LYS A 94 3.37 0.58 -5.89
CA LYS A 94 3.12 0.58 -7.33
C LYS A 94 3.98 -0.43 -8.08
N ALA A 95 5.26 -0.54 -7.73
CA ALA A 95 6.15 -1.55 -8.32
C ALA A 95 5.68 -2.97 -8.01
N ASP A 96 5.34 -3.25 -6.75
CA ASP A 96 4.88 -4.57 -6.30
C ASP A 96 3.53 -4.96 -6.93
N MET A 97 2.63 -4.00 -7.13
CA MET A 97 1.36 -4.20 -7.85
C MET A 97 1.60 -4.62 -9.31
N ILE A 98 2.48 -3.90 -10.03
CA ILE A 98 2.82 -4.22 -11.42
C ILE A 98 3.41 -5.63 -11.52
N GLU A 99 4.29 -6.00 -10.60
CA GLU A 99 4.86 -7.36 -10.58
C GLU A 99 3.79 -8.42 -10.34
N HIS A 100 2.91 -8.22 -9.36
CA HIS A 100 1.83 -9.14 -9.08
C HIS A 100 0.89 -9.32 -10.29
N GLU A 101 0.51 -8.22 -10.95
CA GLU A 101 -0.31 -8.26 -12.17
C GLU A 101 0.38 -9.00 -13.32
N LYS A 102 1.68 -8.80 -13.50
CA LYS A 102 2.47 -9.52 -14.50
C LYS A 102 2.40 -11.04 -14.31
N PHE A 103 2.59 -11.53 -13.09
CA PHE A 103 2.51 -12.96 -12.82
C PHE A 103 1.08 -13.50 -12.93
N LYS A 104 0.08 -12.71 -12.53
CA LYS A 104 -1.33 -13.06 -12.68
C LYS A 104 -1.71 -13.21 -14.17
N TYR A 105 -1.18 -12.36 -15.02
CA TYR A 105 -1.38 -12.46 -16.47
C TYR A 105 -0.75 -13.73 -17.06
N LEU A 106 0.48 -14.06 -16.67
CA LEU A 106 1.16 -15.29 -17.10
C LEU A 106 0.39 -16.56 -16.66
N GLU A 107 -0.11 -16.57 -15.42
CA GLU A 107 -0.96 -17.64 -14.91
C GLU A 107 -2.24 -17.79 -15.75
N PHE A 108 -2.88 -16.66 -16.08
CA PHE A 108 -4.08 -16.66 -16.91
C PHE A 108 -3.83 -17.26 -18.30
N GLU A 109 -2.71 -16.95 -18.94
CA GLU A 109 -2.34 -17.53 -20.23
C GLU A 109 -2.11 -19.05 -20.15
N GLU A 110 -1.47 -19.56 -19.10
CA GLU A 110 -1.29 -21.00 -18.89
C GLU A 110 -2.64 -21.70 -18.68
N ILE A 111 -3.53 -21.13 -17.87
CA ILE A 111 -4.88 -21.67 -17.65
C ILE A 111 -5.65 -21.72 -18.98
N LYS A 112 -5.59 -20.64 -19.77
CA LYS A 112 -6.26 -20.58 -21.08
C LYS A 112 -5.74 -21.65 -22.04
N LYS A 113 -4.42 -21.90 -22.07
CA LYS A 113 -3.82 -22.98 -22.87
C LYS A 113 -4.29 -24.36 -22.37
N ALA A 114 -4.28 -24.59 -21.06
CA ALA A 114 -4.71 -25.85 -20.48
C ALA A 114 -6.20 -26.15 -20.74
N LEU A 115 -7.06 -25.14 -20.65
CA LEU A 115 -8.49 -25.26 -20.97
C LEU A 115 -8.73 -25.59 -22.44
N LYS A 116 -7.98 -24.98 -23.37
CA LYS A 116 -8.06 -25.31 -24.80
C LYS A 116 -7.69 -26.77 -25.07
N ILE A 117 -6.61 -27.26 -24.45
CA ILE A 117 -6.18 -28.66 -24.61
C ILE A 117 -7.25 -29.61 -24.07
N LYS A 118 -7.83 -29.31 -22.90
CA LYS A 118 -8.93 -30.09 -22.34
C LYS A 118 -10.16 -30.12 -23.23
N ALA A 119 -10.59 -28.98 -23.76
CA ALA A 119 -11.74 -28.91 -24.66
C ALA A 119 -11.54 -29.74 -25.93
N ILE A 120 -10.32 -29.77 -26.48
CA ILE A 120 -9.98 -30.62 -27.64
C ILE A 120 -10.03 -32.10 -27.26
N GLN A 121 -9.53 -32.48 -26.09
CA GLN A 121 -9.57 -33.86 -25.62
C GLN A 121 -11.02 -34.31 -25.36
N GLU A 122 -11.82 -33.48 -24.68
CA GLU A 122 -13.23 -33.76 -24.40
C GLU A 122 -14.03 -33.93 -25.69
N ALA A 123 -13.76 -33.13 -26.73
CA ALA A 123 -14.40 -33.30 -28.05
C ALA A 123 -14.04 -34.64 -28.70
N LYS A 124 -12.76 -35.05 -28.67
CA LYS A 124 -12.32 -36.36 -29.20
C LYS A 124 -12.94 -37.52 -28.44
N ASP A 125 -12.97 -37.44 -27.10
CA ASP A 125 -13.56 -38.48 -26.26
C ASP A 125 -15.07 -38.62 -26.54
N LEU A 126 -15.77 -37.50 -26.76
CA LEU A 126 -17.18 -37.50 -27.17
C LEU A 126 -17.39 -38.14 -28.55
N ASP A 127 -16.53 -37.85 -29.53
CA ASP A 127 -16.59 -38.46 -30.86
C ASP A 127 -16.35 -39.98 -30.78
N GLU A 128 -15.37 -40.43 -29.99
CA GLU A 128 -15.09 -41.86 -29.78
C GLU A 128 -16.26 -42.58 -29.10
N ILE A 129 -16.87 -41.98 -28.08
CA ILE A 129 -18.06 -42.52 -27.41
C ILE A 129 -19.25 -42.59 -28.38
N ALA A 130 -19.43 -41.58 -29.23
CA ALA A 130 -20.50 -41.58 -30.24
C ALA A 130 -20.32 -42.73 -31.24
N LEU A 131 -19.09 -42.96 -31.73
CA LEU A 131 -18.75 -44.08 -32.61
C LEU A 131 -19.01 -45.44 -31.93
N MET A 132 -18.54 -45.62 -30.70
CA MET A 132 -18.76 -46.86 -29.92
C MET A 132 -20.26 -47.14 -29.70
N THR A 133 -21.04 -46.10 -29.43
CA THR A 133 -22.49 -46.22 -29.21
C THR A 133 -23.24 -46.53 -30.51
N HIS A 134 -22.83 -45.92 -31.62
CA HIS A 134 -23.40 -46.20 -32.93
C HIS A 134 -23.12 -47.64 -33.37
N VAL A 135 -21.88 -48.11 -33.22
CA VAL A 135 -21.46 -49.49 -33.57
C VAL A 135 -22.24 -50.54 -32.76
N ARG A 136 -22.50 -50.29 -31.47
CA ARG A 136 -23.32 -51.15 -30.61
C ARG A 136 -24.81 -51.18 -30.99
N LYS A 137 -25.31 -50.16 -31.69
CA LYS A 137 -26.72 -50.08 -32.10
C LYS A 137 -26.98 -50.72 -33.47
N SER A 138 -25.93 -50.92 -34.26
CA SER A 138 -25.94 -51.57 -35.58
C SER A 138 -25.53 -53.05 -35.56
N SER A 139 -25.27 -53.62 -34.37
CA SER A 139 -25.08 -55.05 -34.12
C SER A 139 -26.31 -55.61 -33.43
#